data_AF-V5GFZ9-F1
#
_entry.id   AF-V5GFZ9-F1
#
_cell.length_a   1.000
_cell.length_b   1.000
_cell.length_c   1.000
_cell.angle_alpha   90.00
_cell.angle_beta   90.00
_cell.angle_gamma   90.00
#
_symmetry.space_group_name_H-M   'P 1'
#
loop_
_entity.id
_entity.type
_entity.pdbx_description
1 polymer ?
#
loop_
_entity_poly.entity_id
_entity_poly.type
_entity_poly.pdbx_seq_one_letter_code
_entity_poly.pdbx_strand_id
1 'polypeptide(L)'
;MNITILFFGGFETSATALSFITYALGKYPDVQEKVRQEVNEVLHEGGSLDFEAVTKKLKYVTQVIDEALRIWPPGLTFTTRQAREDFEYQGIK
;
A
#
# COMPACT_ATOMS: atom_id res chain seq x y z
N MET A 1 -15.67 14.97 -15.13
CA MET A 1 -14.73 13.90 -15.56
C MET A 1 -13.62 13.63 -14.53
N ASN A 2 -13.04 14.64 -13.88
CA ASN A 2 -11.91 14.44 -12.94
C ASN A 2 -12.28 13.70 -11.63
N ILE A 3 -13.48 13.92 -11.08
CA ILE A 3 -13.93 13.29 -9.83
C ILE A 3 -14.05 11.77 -10.00
N THR A 4 -14.56 11.29 -11.12
CA THR A 4 -14.72 9.85 -11.41
C THR A 4 -13.38 9.14 -11.42
N ILE A 5 -12.34 9.77 -12.01
CA ILE A 5 -10.98 9.22 -12.05
C ILE A 5 -10.37 9.16 -10.65
N LEU A 6 -10.53 10.23 -9.85
CA LEU A 6 -10.04 10.27 -8.47
C LEU A 6 -10.73 9.21 -7.60
N PHE A 7 -12.04 9.07 -7.74
CA PHE A 7 -12.81 8.07 -7.01
C PHE A 7 -12.36 6.65 -7.37
N PHE A 8 -12.34 6.30 -8.65
CA PHE A 8 -11.95 4.95 -9.08
C PHE A 8 -10.50 4.64 -8.73
N GLY A 9 -9.58 5.57 -9.00
CA GLY A 9 -8.15 5.42 -8.73
C GLY A 9 -7.84 5.27 -7.24
N GLY A 10 -8.56 5.97 -6.35
CA GLY A 10 -8.35 5.87 -4.91
C GLY A 10 -9.13 4.72 -4.24
N PHE A 11 -10.31 4.40 -4.74
CA PHE A 11 -11.19 3.40 -4.13
C PHE A 11 -10.79 1.97 -4.49
N GLU A 12 -10.75 1.64 -5.79
CA GLU A 12 -10.55 0.27 -6.28
C GLU A 12 -9.17 -0.28 -5.85
N THR A 13 -8.13 0.55 -5.97
CA THR A 13 -6.74 0.18 -5.64
C THR A 13 -6.57 -0.06 -4.13
N SER A 14 -7.09 0.83 -3.30
CA SER A 14 -7.02 0.71 -1.84
C SER A 14 -7.83 -0.48 -1.34
N ALA A 15 -9.06 -0.67 -1.86
CA ALA A 15 -9.90 -1.81 -1.49
C ALA A 15 -9.23 -3.16 -1.82
N THR A 16 -8.59 -3.24 -3.00
CA THR A 16 -7.83 -4.42 -3.42
C THR A 16 -6.62 -4.66 -2.53
N ALA A 17 -5.83 -3.62 -2.23
CA ALA A 17 -4.70 -3.71 -1.32
C ALA A 17 -5.12 -4.23 0.06
N LEU A 18 -6.16 -3.63 0.66
CA LEU A 18 -6.72 -4.03 1.95
C LEU A 18 -7.17 -5.50 1.96
N SER A 19 -7.78 -5.96 0.87
CA SER A 19 -8.20 -7.37 0.74
C SER A 19 -7.01 -8.33 0.79
N PHE A 20 -5.91 -8.02 0.09
CA PHE A 20 -4.71 -8.85 0.12
C PHE A 20 -3.93 -8.74 1.44
N ILE A 21 -3.86 -7.55 2.04
CA ILE A 21 -3.24 -7.36 3.36
C ILE A 21 -3.97 -8.20 4.41
N THR A 22 -5.31 -8.11 4.46
CA THR A 22 -6.11 -8.88 5.42
C THR A 22 -6.03 -10.38 5.16
N TYR A 23 -6.01 -10.82 3.90
CA TYR A 23 -5.74 -12.20 3.53
C TYR A 23 -4.37 -12.68 4.05
N ALA A 24 -3.31 -11.89 3.84
CA ALA A 24 -1.96 -12.22 4.31
C ALA A 24 -1.91 -12.35 5.84
N LEU A 25 -2.50 -11.40 6.56
CA LEU A 25 -2.57 -11.44 8.02
C LEU A 25 -3.35 -12.66 8.53
N GLY A 26 -4.43 -13.06 7.86
CA GLY A 26 -5.16 -14.28 8.19
C GLY A 26 -4.37 -15.56 7.92
N LYS A 27 -3.46 -15.54 6.94
CA LYS A 27 -2.60 -16.68 6.58
C LYS A 27 -1.34 -16.79 7.45
N TYR A 28 -0.86 -15.69 8.00
CA TYR A 28 0.37 -15.62 8.82
C TYR A 28 0.05 -15.05 10.23
N PRO A 29 -0.44 -15.89 11.16
CA PRO A 29 -0.88 -15.44 12.49
C PRO A 29 0.24 -14.81 13.34
N ASP A 30 1.49 -15.24 13.15
CA ASP A 30 2.67 -14.68 13.82
C ASP A 30 2.94 -13.25 13.37
N VAL A 31 2.76 -12.94 12.08
CA VAL A 31 2.86 -11.58 11.55
C VAL A 31 1.70 -10.72 12.06
N GLN A 32 0.48 -11.28 12.08
CA GLN A 32 -0.69 -10.59 12.62
C GLN A 32 -0.51 -10.22 14.09
N GLU A 33 0.06 -11.10 14.90
CA GLU A 33 0.30 -10.83 16.31
C GLU A 33 1.32 -9.70 16.50
N LYS A 34 2.42 -9.68 15.73
CA LYS A 34 3.39 -8.58 15.75
C LYS A 34 2.78 -7.24 15.35
N VAL A 35 1.93 -7.23 14.31
CA VAL A 35 1.17 -6.03 13.92
C VAL A 35 0.27 -5.54 15.06
N ARG A 36 -0.45 -6.46 15.70
CA ARG A 36 -1.36 -6.13 16.81
C ARG A 36 -0.59 -5.57 18.01
N GLN A 37 0.56 -6.14 18.33
CA GLN A 37 1.44 -5.64 19.39
C GLN A 37 1.91 -4.21 19.11
N GLU A 38 2.46 -3.94 17.93
CA GLU A 38 2.90 -2.59 17.55
C GLU A 38 1.75 -1.55 17.65
N VAL A 39 0.56 -1.90 17.13
CA VAL A 39 -0.59 -0.99 17.19
C VAL A 39 -1.03 -0.74 18.63
N ASN A 40 -1.06 -1.77 19.48
CA ASN A 40 -1.43 -1.61 20.89
C ASN A 40 -0.40 -0.78 21.65
N GLU A 41 0.90 -0.98 21.43
CA GLU A 41 1.96 -0.17 22.04
C GLU A 41 1.77 1.32 21.72
N VAL A 42 1.55 1.65 20.45
CA VAL A 42 1.31 3.04 20.03
C VAL A 42 0.04 3.63 20.66
N LEU A 43 -1.03 2.83 20.75
CA LEU A 43 -2.28 3.25 21.40
C LEU A 43 -2.11 3.47 22.91
N HIS A 44 -1.34 2.61 23.59
CA HIS A 44 -1.07 2.76 25.01
C HIS A 44 -0.23 4.00 25.32
N GLU A 45 0.72 4.35 24.46
CA GLU A 45 1.56 5.54 24.62
C GLU A 45 0.84 6.85 24.27
N GLY A 46 0.10 6.87 23.17
CA GLY A 46 -0.45 8.10 22.57
C GLY A 46 -1.96 8.30 22.72
N GLY A 47 -2.69 7.27 23.19
CA GLY A 47 -4.14 7.29 23.36
C GLY A 47 -4.96 7.34 22.06
N SER A 48 -4.34 7.53 20.89
CA SER A 48 -5.02 7.56 19.60
C SER A 48 -4.08 7.24 18.43
N LEU A 49 -4.66 6.84 17.29
CA LEU A 49 -3.95 6.68 16.01
C LEU A 49 -4.10 7.96 15.17
N ASP A 50 -3.47 9.03 15.62
CA ASP A 50 -3.41 10.27 14.85
C ASP A 50 -2.45 10.16 13.65
N PHE A 51 -2.36 11.22 12.84
CA PHE A 51 -1.53 11.23 11.65
C PHE A 51 -0.05 10.96 11.96
N GLU A 52 0.47 11.49 13.07
CA GLU A 52 1.87 11.29 13.45
C GLU A 52 2.12 9.85 13.91
N ALA A 53 1.23 9.28 14.72
CA ALA A 53 1.28 7.90 15.14
C ALA A 53 1.29 6.95 13.94
N VAL A 54 0.37 7.14 12.98
CA VAL A 54 0.27 6.29 11.79
C VAL A 54 1.51 6.41 10.89
N THR A 55 2.02 7.63 10.68
CA THR A 55 3.10 7.85 9.71
C THR A 55 4.50 7.60 10.28
N LYS A 56 4.70 7.74 11.59
CA LYS A 56 6.04 7.64 12.20
C LYS A 56 6.21 6.45 13.14
N LYS A 57 5.14 5.96 13.77
CA LYS A 57 5.24 4.95 14.84
C LYS A 57 4.86 3.53 14.40
N LEU A 58 4.06 3.36 13.33
CA LEU A 58 3.62 2.07 12.82
C LEU A 58 4.54 1.50 11.73
N LYS A 59 5.81 1.28 12.08
CA LYS A 59 6.84 0.89 11.12
C LYS A 59 6.61 -0.53 10.59
N TYR A 60 6.30 -1.49 11.45
CA TYR A 60 6.09 -2.89 11.08
C TYR A 60 4.81 -3.07 10.28
N VAL A 61 3.72 -2.38 10.64
CA VAL A 61 2.50 -2.29 9.81
C VAL A 61 2.85 -1.80 8.40
N THR A 62 3.65 -0.74 8.28
CA THR A 62 4.09 -0.21 6.98
C THR A 62 4.85 -1.26 6.18
N GLN A 63 5.75 -2.00 6.81
CA GLN A 63 6.48 -3.10 6.15
C GLN A 63 5.55 -4.23 5.66
N VAL A 64 4.50 -4.56 6.42
CA VAL A 64 3.50 -5.55 5.99
C VAL A 64 2.69 -5.05 4.79
N ILE A 65 2.33 -3.76 4.77
CA ILE A 65 1.67 -3.14 3.63
C ILE A 65 2.58 -3.19 2.40
N ASP A 66 3.84 -2.79 2.54
CA ASP A 66 4.82 -2.79 1.45
C ASP A 66 5.03 -4.21 0.88
N GLU A 67 5.12 -5.22 1.75
CA GLU A 67 5.27 -6.61 1.33
C GLU A 67 4.02 -7.14 0.62
N ALA A 68 2.82 -6.80 1.11
CA ALA A 68 1.58 -7.16 0.43
C ALA A 68 1.49 -6.50 -0.96
N LEU A 69 1.89 -5.24 -1.09
CA LEU A 69 1.94 -4.53 -2.37
C LEU A 69 3.05 -5.06 -3.29
N ARG A 70 4.16 -5.57 -2.75
CA ARG A 70 5.21 -6.23 -3.55
C ARG A 70 4.70 -7.53 -4.18
N ILE A 71 3.91 -8.32 -3.45
CA ILE A 71 3.36 -9.60 -3.93
C ILE A 71 2.12 -9.38 -4.81
N TRP A 72 1.21 -8.49 -4.39
CA TRP A 72 -0.06 -8.21 -5.03
C TRP A 72 -0.26 -6.70 -5.28
N PRO A 73 0.52 -6.10 -6.19
CA PRO A 73 0.41 -4.68 -6.52
C PRO A 73 -0.92 -4.35 -7.24
N PRO A 74 -1.79 -3.49 -6.67
CA PRO A 74 -2.98 -3.03 -7.36
C PRO A 74 -2.58 -2.05 -8.49
N GLY A 75 -2.78 -2.44 -9.74
CA GLY A 75 -2.65 -1.53 -10.89
C GLY A 75 -1.42 -1.72 -11.80
N LEU A 76 -0.76 -2.87 -11.79
CA LEU A 76 0.39 -3.17 -12.69
C LEU A 76 0.12 -2.92 -14.18
N THR A 77 -1.13 -3.03 -14.63
CA THR A 77 -1.47 -3.08 -16.07
C THR A 77 -1.84 -1.73 -16.69
N PHE A 78 -1.94 -0.64 -15.92
CA PHE A 78 -2.58 0.60 -16.41
C PHE A 78 -1.64 1.81 -16.55
N THR A 79 -0.36 1.69 -16.22
CA THR A 79 0.62 2.78 -16.28
C THR A 79 1.59 2.65 -17.45
N THR A 80 1.06 2.52 -18.67
CA THR A 80 1.89 2.59 -19.88
C THR A 80 2.38 4.01 -20.12
N ARG A 81 3.42 4.16 -20.94
CA ARG A 81 3.92 5.44 -21.41
C ARG A 81 4.00 5.38 -22.93
N GLN A 82 3.68 6.50 -23.56
CA GLN A 82 3.89 6.70 -25.00
C GLN A 82 4.93 7.80 -25.17
N ALA A 83 5.94 7.56 -26.00
CA ALA A 83 6.92 8.57 -26.36
C ALA A 83 6.23 9.71 -27.12
N ARG A 84 6.53 10.96 -26.75
CA ARG A 84 5.97 12.13 -27.44
C ARG A 84 6.73 12.47 -28.73
N GLU A 85 7.98 12.05 -28.80
CA GLU A 85 8.94 12.27 -29.88
C GLU A 85 9.79 11.01 -30.04
N ASP A 86 10.48 10.86 -31.17
CA ASP A 86 11.43 9.78 -31.41
C ASP A 86 12.46 9.73 -30.27
N PHE A 87 12.65 8.54 -29.68
CA PHE A 87 13.56 8.36 -28.55
C PHE A 87 14.40 7.10 -28.75
N GLU A 88 15.71 7.29 -28.85
CA GLU A 88 16.65 6.17 -28.94
C GLU A 88 17.02 5.68 -27.53
N TYR A 89 16.74 4.41 -27.24
CA TYR A 89 17.12 3.74 -26.00
C TYR A 89 17.99 2.53 -26.30
N GLN A 90 19.23 2.55 -25.81
CA GLN A 90 20.17 1.42 -25.96
C GLN A 90 20.35 0.97 -27.44
N GLY A 91 20.39 1.92 -28.38
CA GLY A 91 20.55 1.64 -29.81
C GLY A 91 19.26 1.20 -30.52
N ILE A 92 18.12 1.18 -29.81
CA ILE A 92 16.79 0.96 -30.37
C ILE A 92 16.14 2.33 -30.56
N LYS A 93 15.87 2.69 -31.82
CA LYS A 93 15.15 3.92 -32.16
C LYS A 93 13.64 3.71 -32.07
#